data_AF-A0A926B3G4-F1
#
_entry.id   AF-A0A926B3G4-F1
#
_cell.length_a   1.000
_cell.length_b   1.000
_cell.length_c   1.000
_cell.angle_alpha   90.00
_cell.angle_beta   90.00
_cell.angle_gamma   90.00
#
_symmetry.space_group_name_H-M   'P 1'
#
loop_
_entity.id
_entity.type
_entity.pdbx_description
1 polymer ?
#
loop_
_entity_poly.entity_id
_entity_poly.type
_entity_poly.pdbx_seq_one_letter_code
_entity_poly.pdbx_strand_id
1 'polypeptide(L)'
;MKRPHFRFEDLEVWQDACDLAVACHRIADDLGDRKWFRYAEQLRAAGLSPSNNIAEGSASHHDKEFFQFLNIARRSASELASMALTFERMEIINAPTTSNILEMSDKTGRKLTALIRHLGREAESGKR
;
A
#
# COMPACT_ATOMS: atom_id res chain seq x y z
N MET A 1 26.96 -10.55 6.73
CA MET A 1 26.41 -11.67 5.93
C MET A 1 25.46 -11.06 4.91
N LYS A 2 25.59 -11.34 3.60
CA LYS A 2 24.66 -10.80 2.59
C LYS A 2 23.35 -11.60 2.65
N ARG A 3 22.21 -10.92 2.89
CA ARG A 3 20.89 -11.56 2.85
C ARG A 3 20.41 -11.70 1.39
N PRO A 4 19.47 -12.61 1.12
CA PRO A 4 18.77 -12.65 -0.17
C PRO A 4 18.13 -11.28 -0.48
N HIS A 5 18.10 -10.94 -1.77
CA HIS A 5 17.48 -9.72 -2.31
C HIS A 5 16.31 -10.12 -3.18
N PHE A 6 15.12 -9.61 -2.87
CA PHE A 6 13.91 -9.88 -3.62
C PHE A 6 13.64 -8.77 -4.65
N ARG A 7 13.10 -9.14 -5.81
CA ARG A 7 12.84 -8.21 -6.94
C ARG A 7 11.97 -7.01 -6.56
N PHE A 8 10.99 -7.20 -5.68
CA PHE A 8 10.12 -6.11 -5.26
C PHE A 8 10.86 -5.03 -4.46
N GLU A 9 12.02 -5.34 -3.85
CA GLU A 9 12.79 -4.39 -3.06
C GLU A 9 13.34 -3.24 -3.92
N ASP A 10 13.51 -3.48 -5.22
CA ASP A 10 13.93 -2.49 -6.22
C ASP A 10 12.80 -1.54 -6.63
N LEU A 11 11.55 -1.85 -6.29
CA LEU A 11 10.40 -1.02 -6.63
C LEU A 11 10.24 0.10 -5.60
N GLU A 12 10.48 1.36 -6.00
CA GLU A 12 10.25 2.51 -5.11
C GLU A 12 8.82 2.54 -4.54
N VAL A 13 7.84 2.10 -5.32
CA VAL A 13 6.45 2.07 -4.88
C VAL A 13 6.19 1.02 -3.79
N TRP A 14 6.99 -0.05 -3.74
CA TRP A 14 6.97 -1.00 -2.64
C TRP A 14 7.57 -0.39 -1.37
N GLN A 15 8.67 0.36 -1.49
CA GLN A 15 9.29 1.07 -0.36
C GLN A 15 8.32 2.09 0.24
N ASP A 16 7.66 2.89 -0.60
CA ASP A 16 6.61 3.83 -0.18
C ASP A 16 5.42 3.11 0.50
N ALA A 17 5.03 1.94 0.00
CA ALA A 17 3.99 1.12 0.61
C ALA A 17 4.42 0.53 1.97
N CYS A 18 5.70 0.19 2.16
CA CYS A 18 6.23 -0.22 3.45
C CYS A 18 6.23 0.93 4.46
N ASP A 19 6.62 2.14 4.05
CA ASP A 19 6.55 3.32 4.90
C ASP A 19 5.10 3.62 5.34
N LEU A 20 4.15 3.47 4.42
CA LEU A 20 2.72 3.57 4.71
C LEU A 20 2.28 2.51 5.74
N ALA A 21 2.71 1.25 5.58
CA ALA A 21 2.42 0.18 6.53
C ALA A 21 2.97 0.48 7.93
N VAL A 22 4.20 1.03 8.02
CA VAL A 22 4.84 1.44 9.28
C VAL A 22 4.07 2.57 9.94
N ALA A 23 3.66 3.59 9.18
CA ALA A 23 2.83 4.68 9.70
C ALA A 23 1.50 4.16 10.26
N CYS A 24 0.82 3.27 9.53
CA CYS A 24 -0.39 2.60 10.00
C CYS A 24 -0.17 1.78 11.28
N HIS A 25 0.95 1.09 11.41
CA HIS A 25 1.27 0.31 12.62
C HIS A 25 1.48 1.21 13.84
N ARG A 26 2.18 2.34 13.69
CA ARG A 26 2.38 3.30 14.79
C ARG A 26 1.04 3.86 15.27
N ILE A 27 0.17 4.24 14.35
CA ILE A 27 -1.18 4.72 14.69
C ILE A 27 -1.97 3.59 15.37
N ALA A 28 -1.86 2.37 14.88
CA ALA A 28 -2.53 1.21 15.49
C ALA A 28 -2.02 0.89 16.90
N ASP A 29 -0.74 1.15 17.21
CA ASP A 29 -0.20 1.04 18.58
C ASP A 29 -0.91 2.06 19.49
N ASP A 30 -1.01 3.33 19.07
CA ASP A 30 -1.73 4.38 19.81
C ASP A 30 -3.22 4.02 20.03
N LEU A 31 -3.87 3.44 19.01
CA LEU A 31 -5.24 2.95 19.13
C LEU A 31 -5.34 1.77 20.12
N GLY A 32 -4.34 0.89 20.15
CA GLY A 32 -4.23 -0.21 21.10
C GLY A 32 -4.17 0.26 22.54
N ASP A 33 -3.36 1.29 22.83
CA ASP A 33 -3.25 1.90 24.16
C ASP A 33 -4.57 2.53 24.61
N ARG A 34 -5.36 3.04 23.67
CA ARG A 34 -6.74 3.54 23.90
C ARG A 34 -7.78 2.43 24.01
N LYS A 35 -7.37 1.15 23.96
CA LYS A 35 -8.23 -0.05 23.99
C LYS A 35 -9.16 -0.18 22.78
N TRP A 36 -8.77 0.38 21.64
CA TRP A 36 -9.50 0.32 20.38
C TRP A 36 -8.99 -0.76 19.46
N PHE A 37 -8.89 -1.97 20.00
CA PHE A 37 -8.21 -3.11 19.37
C PHE A 37 -8.73 -3.44 17.97
N ARG A 38 -10.05 -3.42 17.77
CA ARG A 38 -10.64 -3.73 16.44
C ARG A 38 -10.22 -2.74 15.35
N TYR A 39 -10.12 -1.45 15.68
CA TYR A 39 -9.69 -0.43 14.73
C TYR A 39 -8.19 -0.50 14.49
N ALA A 40 -7.41 -0.78 15.54
CA ALA A 40 -5.98 -1.04 15.44
C ALA A 40 -5.69 -2.21 14.47
N GLU A 41 -6.37 -3.35 14.65
CA GLU A 41 -6.18 -4.54 13.80
C GLU A 41 -6.56 -4.27 12.35
N GLN A 42 -7.70 -3.60 12.11
CA GLN A 42 -8.10 -3.20 10.76
C GLN A 42 -7.06 -2.31 10.09
N LEU A 43 -6.48 -1.35 10.83
CA LEU A 43 -5.47 -0.44 10.30
C LEU A 43 -4.15 -1.15 9.98
N ARG A 44 -3.70 -2.09 10.83
CA ARG A 44 -2.50 -2.91 10.56
C ARG A 44 -2.67 -3.75 9.30
N ALA A 45 -3.81 -4.43 9.18
CA ALA A 45 -4.11 -5.29 8.03
C ALA A 45 -4.22 -4.46 6.73
N ALA A 46 -4.98 -3.36 6.76
CA ALA A 46 -5.12 -2.48 5.61
C ALA A 46 -3.78 -1.83 5.20
N GLY A 47 -2.97 -1.40 6.18
CA GLY A 47 -1.65 -0.80 5.93
C GLY A 47 -0.65 -1.74 5.26
N LEU A 48 -0.66 -3.04 5.59
CA LEU A 48 0.21 -4.05 4.96
C LEU A 48 -0.23 -4.47 3.56
N SER A 49 -1.53 -4.32 3.23
CA SER A 49 -2.09 -4.83 1.98
C SER A 49 -1.37 -4.31 0.73
N PRO A 50 -1.07 -3.00 0.57
CA PRO A 50 -0.37 -2.50 -0.61
C PRO A 50 1.01 -3.14 -0.81
N SER A 51 1.86 -3.22 0.22
CA SER A 51 3.20 -3.80 0.10
C SER A 51 3.14 -5.30 -0.19
N ASN A 52 2.22 -6.02 0.45
CA ASN A 52 2.06 -7.46 0.27
C ASN A 52 1.61 -7.79 -1.16
N ASN A 53 0.62 -7.07 -1.69
CA ASN A 53 0.16 -7.27 -3.07
C ASN A 53 1.24 -6.94 -4.10
N ILE A 54 2.06 -5.90 -3.88
CA ILE A 54 3.19 -5.61 -4.78
C ILE A 54 4.22 -6.75 -4.76
N ALA A 55 4.56 -7.26 -3.57
CA ALA A 55 5.50 -8.36 -3.42
C ALA A 55 4.98 -9.66 -4.06
N GLU A 56 3.71 -10.00 -3.84
CA GLU A 56 3.05 -11.18 -4.41
C GLU A 56 3.01 -11.10 -5.94
N GLY A 57 2.62 -9.94 -6.49
CA GLY A 57 2.65 -9.71 -7.93
C GLY A 57 4.06 -9.77 -8.53
N SER A 58 5.08 -9.29 -7.81
CA SER A 58 6.47 -9.35 -8.27
C SER A 58 6.99 -10.80 -8.34
N ALA A 59 6.35 -11.74 -7.65
CA ALA A 59 6.67 -13.17 -7.70
C ALA A 59 5.89 -13.92 -8.79
N SER A 60 4.94 -13.28 -9.47
CA SER A 60 4.13 -13.87 -10.55
C SER A 60 4.97 -14.33 -11.74
N HIS A 61 4.53 -15.42 -12.38
CA HIS A 61 5.17 -15.97 -13.58
C HIS A 61 4.81 -15.21 -14.87
N HIS A 62 3.70 -14.47 -14.86
CA HIS A 62 3.16 -13.81 -16.03
C HIS A 62 2.86 -12.33 -15.75
N ASP A 63 3.17 -11.46 -16.72
CA ASP A 63 2.95 -10.02 -16.59
C ASP A 63 1.48 -9.68 -16.30
N LYS A 64 0.54 -10.40 -16.92
CA LYS A 64 -0.91 -10.20 -16.69
C LYS A 64 -1.29 -10.37 -15.22
N GLU A 65 -0.70 -11.35 -14.54
CA GLU A 65 -0.94 -11.60 -13.12
C GLU A 65 -0.28 -10.50 -12.27
N PHE A 66 0.95 -10.10 -12.61
CA PHE A 66 1.61 -8.98 -11.93
C PHE A 66 0.77 -7.69 -12.02
N PHE A 67 0.21 -7.37 -13.20
CA PHE A 67 -0.70 -6.24 -13.37
C PHE A 67 -1.95 -6.31 -12.49
N GLN A 68 -2.50 -7.51 -12.28
CA GLN A 68 -3.67 -7.67 -11.42
C GLN A 68 -3.32 -7.36 -9.96
N PHE A 69 -2.19 -7.87 -9.47
CA PHE A 69 -1.69 -7.58 -8.13
C PHE A 69 -1.36 -6.09 -7.91
N LEU A 70 -0.72 -5.43 -8.88
CA LEU A 70 -0.48 -3.99 -8.81
C LEU A 70 -1.80 -3.19 -8.77
N ASN A 71 -2.83 -3.65 -9.49
CA ASN A 71 -4.16 -3.03 -9.40
C ASN A 71 -4.82 -3.27 -8.05
N ILE A 72 -4.65 -4.46 -7.43
CA ILE A 72 -5.15 -4.72 -6.08
C ILE A 72 -4.43 -3.80 -5.08
N ALA A 73 -3.10 -3.71 -5.12
CA ALA A 73 -2.34 -2.78 -4.28
C ALA A 73 -2.85 -1.34 -4.40
N ARG A 74 -3.17 -0.90 -5.63
CA ARG A 74 -3.70 0.45 -5.88
C ARG A 74 -5.06 0.65 -5.25
N ARG A 75 -5.95 -0.34 -5.37
CA ARG A 75 -7.27 -0.31 -4.72
C ARG A 75 -7.15 -0.32 -3.21
N SER A 76 -6.24 -1.10 -2.64
CA SER A 76 -6.00 -1.13 -1.19
C SER A 76 -5.49 0.21 -0.65
N ALA A 77 -4.67 0.95 -1.40
CA ALA A 77 -4.31 2.31 -1.01
C ALA A 77 -5.53 3.25 -0.98
N SER A 78 -6.45 3.16 -1.96
CA SER A 78 -7.71 3.90 -1.93
C SER A 78 -8.63 3.49 -0.77
N GLU A 79 -8.71 2.20 -0.47
CA GLU A 79 -9.50 1.67 0.66
C GLU A 79 -8.98 2.21 1.99
N LEU A 80 -7.66 2.22 2.20
CA LEU A 80 -7.03 2.77 3.40
C LEU A 80 -7.31 4.27 3.55
N ALA A 81 -7.27 5.05 2.46
CA ALA A 81 -7.66 6.46 2.47
C ALA A 81 -9.14 6.66 2.88
N SER A 82 -10.04 5.82 2.35
CA SER A 82 -11.46 5.84 2.71
C SER A 82 -11.69 5.46 4.19
N MET A 83 -10.96 4.47 4.69
CA MET A 83 -10.98 4.08 6.10
C MET A 83 -10.52 5.22 7.01
N ALA A 84 -9.42 5.91 6.67
CA ALA A 84 -8.91 7.03 7.47
C ALA A 84 -9.93 8.17 7.59
N LEU A 85 -10.57 8.56 6.47
CA LEU A 85 -11.66 9.55 6.48
C LEU A 85 -12.85 9.12 7.34
N THR A 86 -13.16 7.82 7.34
CA THR A 86 -14.24 7.26 8.16
C THR A 86 -13.87 7.27 9.64
N PHE A 87 -12.63 6.89 9.97
CA PHE A 87 -12.11 6.90 11.33
C PHE A 87 -12.05 8.31 11.91
N GLU A 88 -11.72 9.32 11.09
CA GLU A 88 -11.80 10.72 11.52
C GLU A 88 -13.22 11.14 11.92
N ARG A 89 -14.22 10.77 11.10
CA ARG A 89 -15.64 11.07 11.41
C ARG A 89 -16.13 10.36 12.67
N MET A 90 -15.54 9.22 12.99
CA MET A 90 -15.80 8.47 14.23
C MET A 90 -14.99 9.01 15.41
N GLU A 91 -14.22 10.09 15.23
CA GLU A 91 -13.31 10.67 16.22
C GLU A 91 -12.24 9.68 16.71
N ILE A 92 -11.92 8.69 15.87
CA ILE A 92 -10.93 7.66 16.18
C ILE A 92 -9.52 8.23 15.98
N ILE A 93 -9.28 8.83 14.83
CA ILE A 93 -8.04 9.55 14.53
C ILE A 93 -8.33 11.03 14.33
N ASN A 94 -7.31 11.87 14.52
CA ASN A 94 -7.44 13.31 14.31
C ASN A 94 -7.12 13.69 12.85
N ALA A 95 -7.52 14.90 12.45
CA ALA A 95 -7.31 15.40 11.10
C ALA A 95 -5.84 15.37 10.62
N PRO A 96 -4.82 15.74 11.44
CA PRO A 96 -3.42 15.56 11.06
C PRO A 96 -3.04 14.11 10.72
N THR A 97 -3.46 13.14 11.54
CA THR A 97 -3.23 11.71 11.29
C THR A 97 -3.93 11.26 10.00
N THR A 98 -5.15 11.71 9.76
CA THR A 98 -5.86 11.42 8.51
C THR A 98 -5.11 11.99 7.30
N SER A 99 -4.72 13.26 7.34
CA SER A 99 -4.01 13.92 6.23
C SER A 99 -2.75 13.15 5.85
N ASN A 100 -1.97 12.72 6.85
CA ASN A 100 -0.77 11.91 6.60
C ASN A 100 -1.09 10.58 5.90
N ILE A 101 -2.12 9.84 6.34
CA ILE A 101 -2.53 8.60 5.65
C ILE A 101 -2.97 8.90 4.21
N LEU A 102 -3.73 9.97 4.00
CA LEU A 102 -4.21 10.36 2.67
C LEU A 102 -3.05 10.67 1.71
N GLU A 103 -2.10 11.50 2.15
CA GLU A 103 -0.94 11.89 1.34
C GLU A 103 -0.07 10.68 0.94
N MET A 104 0.20 9.79 1.90
CA MET A 104 0.98 8.58 1.65
C MET A 104 0.23 7.59 0.74
N SER A 105 -1.08 7.43 0.93
CA SER A 105 -1.93 6.57 0.10
C SER A 105 -2.02 7.08 -1.35
N ASP A 106 -2.17 8.39 -1.52
CA ASP A 106 -2.25 9.06 -2.81
C ASP A 106 -0.90 9.02 -3.56
N LYS A 107 0.22 9.25 -2.86
CA LYS A 107 1.58 9.03 -3.39
C LYS A 107 1.74 7.61 -3.91
N THR A 108 1.40 6.61 -3.09
CA THR A 108 1.48 5.19 -3.44
C THR A 108 0.60 4.86 -4.65
N GLY A 109 -0.65 5.32 -4.67
CA GLY A 109 -1.60 5.10 -5.76
C GLY A 109 -1.16 5.72 -7.10
N ARG A 110 -0.56 6.92 -7.07
CA ARG A 110 0.04 7.54 -8.26
C ARG A 110 1.22 6.75 -8.80
N LYS A 111 2.14 6.32 -7.94
CA LYS A 111 3.31 5.53 -8.36
C LYS A 111 2.88 4.16 -8.92
N LEU A 112 1.89 3.51 -8.30
CA LEU A 112 1.32 2.27 -8.85
C LEU A 112 0.71 2.49 -10.22
N THR A 113 -0.04 3.58 -10.41
CA THR A 113 -0.61 3.94 -11.71
C THR A 113 0.46 4.20 -12.76
N ALA A 114 1.55 4.88 -12.40
CA ALA A 114 2.68 5.12 -13.28
C ALA A 114 3.38 3.82 -13.68
N LEU A 115 3.64 2.94 -12.71
CA LEU A 115 4.26 1.63 -12.94
C LEU A 115 3.40 0.75 -13.86
N ILE A 116 2.11 0.61 -13.57
CA ILE A 116 1.16 -0.15 -14.41
C ILE A 116 1.17 0.38 -15.85
N ARG A 117 1.14 1.70 -16.04
CA ARG A 117 1.17 2.32 -17.38
C ARG A 117 2.50 2.07 -18.09
N HIS A 118 3.62 2.13 -17.38
CA HIS A 118 4.94 1.89 -17.96
C HIS A 118 5.07 0.45 -18.45
N LEU A 119 4.80 -0.52 -17.57
CA LEU A 119 4.84 -1.94 -17.91
C LEU A 119 3.86 -2.29 -19.05
N GLY A 120 2.68 -1.65 -19.07
CA GLY A 120 1.70 -1.85 -20.15
C GLY A 120 2.23 -1.44 -21.53
N ARG A 121 2.96 -0.33 -21.61
CA ARG A 121 3.62 0.12 -22.86
C ARG A 121 4.72 -0.84 -23.29
N GLU A 122 5.56 -1.28 -22.35
CA GLU A 122 6.66 -2.23 -22.65
C GLU A 122 6.13 -3.54 -23.26
N ALA A 123 5.04 -4.07 -22.70
CA ALA A 123 4.40 -5.29 -23.18
C ALA A 123 3.75 -5.15 -24.58
N GLU A 124 3.38 -3.93 -24.99
CA GLU A 124 2.88 -3.64 -26.34
C GLU A 124 4.03 -3.46 -27.34
N SER A 125 5.13 -2.81 -26.94
CA SER A 125 6.32 -2.64 -27.79
C SER A 125 7.08 -3.94 -28.04
N GLY A 126 7.14 -4.86 -27.06
CA GLY A 126 7.80 -6.17 -27.23
C GLY A 126 7.02 -7.19 -28.07
N LYS A 127 5.79 -6.85 -28.50
CA LYS A 127 4.97 -7.66 -29.43
C LYS A 127 5.15 -7.26 -30.90
N ARG A 128 5.92 -6.20 -31.17
CA ARG A 128 6.29 -5.74 -32.52
C ARG A 128 7.69 -6.21 -32.86
#